data_AF-A0A2E8HGY8-F1
#
_entry.id   AF-A0A2E8HGY8-F1
#
_cell.length_a   1.000
_cell.length_b   1.000
_cell.length_c   1.000
_cell.angle_alpha   90.00
_cell.angle_beta   90.00
_cell.angle_gamma   90.00
#
_symmetry.space_group_name_H-M   'P 1'
#
loop_
_entity.id
_entity.type
_entity.pdbx_description
1 polymer ?
#
loop_
_entity_poly.entity_id
_entity_poly.type
_entity_poly.pdbx_seq_one_letter_code
_entity_poly.pdbx_strand_id
1 'polypeptide(L)'
;MTTTNIRTMNADEEYGFDISGFIHLQQVLTAEEVAACNQAIDGAGQEMPPLQELLEHPILQNYVKALCGDAFSLDQPPSLVTGSETNGKETFSAGDPETNRRLRYICHADVRVCNGLRVIVALAPSSAEGGLVLVPASHKRTVPPSPNFLSGAGDIGMTEQPVLAAGDILLCAATTISAVRGRPQRLLEMRYISGRVMPTDGFPEVEAPAWMAELTPAQKAVVGLRTTGRGGKVISDREKIWVADEVEQPASVSFNLDEYSMPDPDELWFWDIRGYLVVRGVMDAEWLAAANAAIDFAAANAENLPEGHPSAIEEVPEQALRENDWDWPEGTSPRLRGDINRPRIGGLYQLPAPHCDPFHRMIAHPAVAQRLNWMLGYGFRESGEPMCCVYPKGTTGGSLHGQNPGGYSFVNGRQQVEQVNVAWALHDEVEGFGENSGGFLCVPGSHKAMYTIPRPLHTSIDLPQVYKPGLKAGDVLFFGAVAHGTTAWRADWYRHTVIQFMGSTNVKVQPANKIVGWRWSTAPENPKNILEQ
;
A
#
# COMPACT_ATOMS: atom_id res chain seq x y z
N MET A 1 6.67 9.64 -43.63
CA MET A 1 6.83 9.38 -42.19
C MET A 1 6.12 8.07 -41.89
N THR A 2 6.84 6.96 -42.04
CA THR A 2 6.36 5.64 -41.63
C THR A 2 6.41 5.60 -40.12
N THR A 3 5.25 5.52 -39.47
CA THR A 3 5.14 5.11 -38.07
C THR A 3 5.74 3.72 -37.97
N THR A 4 7.00 3.64 -37.55
CA THR A 4 7.61 2.39 -37.12
C THR A 4 6.74 1.90 -35.96
N ASN A 5 6.00 0.81 -36.17
CA ASN A 5 5.27 0.15 -35.10
C ASN A 5 6.30 -0.34 -34.09
N ILE A 6 6.56 0.46 -33.05
CA ILE A 6 7.44 0.07 -31.94
C ILE A 6 6.75 -1.13 -31.28
N ARG A 7 7.49 -2.23 -31.11
CA ARG A 7 6.96 -3.45 -30.50
C ARG A 7 6.32 -3.12 -29.14
N THR A 8 5.12 -3.64 -28.95
CA THR A 8 4.32 -3.52 -27.73
C THR A 8 3.82 -4.90 -27.32
N MET A 9 3.48 -5.04 -26.05
CA MET A 9 2.98 -6.28 -25.49
C MET A 9 1.63 -6.65 -26.14
N ASN A 10 1.51 -7.87 -26.65
CA ASN A 10 0.27 -8.38 -27.24
C ASN A 10 -0.47 -9.34 -26.29
N ALA A 11 -1.71 -9.71 -26.62
CA ALA A 11 -2.56 -10.55 -25.76
C ALA A 11 -1.94 -11.93 -25.42
N ASP A 12 -1.17 -12.53 -26.33
CA ASP A 12 -0.51 -13.82 -26.08
C ASP A 12 0.65 -13.65 -25.10
N GLU A 13 1.42 -12.58 -25.23
CA GLU A 13 2.48 -12.21 -24.28
C GLU A 13 1.88 -11.87 -22.91
N GLU A 14 0.74 -11.16 -22.87
CA GLU A 14 0.02 -10.85 -21.64
C GLU A 14 -0.42 -12.11 -20.90
N TYR A 15 -1.06 -13.03 -21.62
CA TYR A 15 -1.43 -14.34 -21.08
C TYR A 15 -0.20 -15.14 -20.64
N GLY A 16 0.84 -15.17 -21.48
CA GLY A 16 2.09 -15.87 -21.20
C GLY A 16 2.73 -15.39 -19.89
N PHE A 17 2.88 -14.07 -19.71
CA PHE A 17 3.46 -13.50 -18.49
C PHE A 17 2.63 -13.82 -17.24
N ASP A 18 1.30 -13.72 -17.32
CA ASP A 18 0.43 -14.07 -16.18
C ASP A 18 0.59 -15.55 -15.80
N ILE A 19 0.73 -16.46 -16.77
CA ILE A 19 0.84 -17.88 -16.48
C ILE A 19 2.24 -18.28 -16.01
N SER A 20 3.29 -17.85 -16.71
CA SER A 20 4.66 -18.29 -16.46
C SER A 20 5.41 -17.43 -15.44
N GLY A 21 5.04 -16.15 -15.29
CA GLY A 21 5.80 -15.15 -14.54
C GLY A 21 6.98 -14.55 -15.28
N PHE A 22 7.14 -14.85 -16.57
CA PHE A 22 8.17 -14.24 -17.42
C PHE A 22 7.84 -14.25 -18.92
N ILE A 23 8.48 -13.38 -19.69
CA ILE A 23 8.46 -13.38 -21.16
C ILE A 23 9.88 -13.27 -21.70
N HIS A 24 10.19 -14.07 -22.72
CA HIS A 24 11.40 -13.97 -23.53
C HIS A 24 11.15 -13.12 -24.78
N LEU A 25 11.83 -11.97 -24.85
CA LEU A 25 11.84 -11.10 -26.01
C LEU A 25 13.14 -11.32 -26.79
N GLN A 26 13.02 -11.93 -27.96
CA GLN A 26 14.15 -12.22 -28.82
C GLN A 26 14.65 -10.95 -29.54
N GLN A 27 15.97 -10.81 -29.62
CA GLN A 27 16.70 -9.83 -30.42
C GLN A 27 16.14 -8.40 -30.26
N VAL A 28 15.94 -7.98 -29.01
CA VAL A 28 15.49 -6.62 -28.72
C VAL A 28 16.61 -5.62 -28.97
N LEU A 29 17.84 -5.95 -28.56
CA LEU A 29 19.03 -5.18 -28.89
C LEU A 29 19.63 -5.71 -30.19
N THR A 30 20.07 -4.79 -31.03
CA THR A 30 20.92 -5.06 -32.19
C THR A 30 22.33 -5.49 -31.77
N ALA A 31 23.07 -6.09 -32.70
CA ALA A 31 24.47 -6.45 -32.47
C ALA A 31 25.35 -5.24 -32.12
N GLU A 32 25.03 -4.06 -32.66
CA GLU A 32 25.73 -2.81 -32.36
C GLU A 32 25.47 -2.34 -30.93
N GLU A 33 24.21 -2.37 -30.48
CA GLU A 33 23.84 -2.02 -29.08
C GLU A 33 24.44 -3.01 -28.08
N VAL A 34 24.47 -4.31 -28.40
CA VAL A 34 25.16 -5.33 -27.59
C VAL A 34 26.65 -5.05 -27.49
N ALA A 35 27.30 -4.69 -28.61
CA ALA A 35 28.71 -4.36 -28.62
C ALA A 35 29.00 -3.08 -27.81
N ALA A 36 28.16 -2.05 -27.94
CA ALA A 36 28.26 -0.82 -27.16
C ALA A 36 28.14 -1.07 -25.66
N CYS A 37 27.17 -1.89 -25.23
CA CYS A 37 27.04 -2.29 -23.82
C CYS A 37 28.28 -3.04 -23.31
N ASN A 38 28.77 -4.03 -24.06
CA ASN A 38 29.97 -4.77 -23.67
C ASN A 38 31.21 -3.87 -23.59
N GLN A 39 31.41 -2.96 -24.54
CA GLN A 39 32.52 -1.99 -24.52
C GLN A 39 32.44 -1.06 -23.32
N ALA A 40 31.25 -0.56 -22.99
CA ALA A 40 31.04 0.29 -21.83
C ALA A 40 31.40 -0.45 -20.52
N ILE A 41 30.97 -1.71 -20.39
CA ILE A 41 31.26 -2.54 -19.21
C ILE A 41 32.77 -2.81 -19.10
N ASP A 42 33.42 -3.17 -20.20
CA ASP A 42 34.85 -3.47 -20.21
C ASP A 42 35.72 -2.24 -19.91
N GLY A 43 35.25 -1.04 -20.31
CA GLY A 43 35.92 0.23 -20.05
C GLY A 43 35.74 0.79 -18.62
N ALA A 44 34.72 0.36 -17.89
CA ALA A 44 34.35 0.92 -16.58
C ALA A 44 35.09 0.27 -15.39
N GLY A 45 35.83 -0.82 -15.61
CA GLY A 45 36.58 -1.51 -14.56
C GLY A 45 35.68 -2.26 -13.58
N GLN A 46 35.67 -1.86 -12.30
CA GLN A 46 34.85 -2.52 -11.25
C GLN A 46 33.46 -1.90 -11.09
N GLU A 47 33.23 -0.67 -11.56
CA GLU A 47 31.93 0.00 -11.46
C GLU A 47 31.09 -0.26 -12.71
N MET A 48 29.78 -0.40 -12.55
CA MET A 48 28.88 -0.57 -13.70
C MET A 48 28.64 0.79 -14.38
N PRO A 49 28.81 0.92 -15.70
CA PRO A 49 28.42 2.14 -16.40
C PRO A 49 26.89 2.32 -16.34
N PRO A 50 26.39 3.56 -16.51
CA PRO A 50 24.96 3.86 -16.40
C PRO A 50 24.10 3.19 -17.49
N LEU A 51 24.68 2.78 -18.62
CA LEU A 51 24.00 2.14 -19.76
C LEU A 51 22.71 2.88 -20.18
N GLN A 52 22.78 4.22 -20.29
CA GLN A 52 21.63 5.08 -20.51
C GLN A 52 20.79 4.69 -21.74
N GLU A 53 21.45 4.37 -22.86
CA GLU A 53 20.76 3.96 -24.10
C GLU A 53 19.96 2.66 -23.93
N LEU A 54 20.46 1.71 -23.14
CA LEU A 54 19.73 0.50 -22.78
C LEU A 54 18.52 0.82 -21.91
N LEU A 55 18.70 1.67 -20.91
CA LEU A 55 17.61 2.09 -20.02
C LEU A 55 16.52 2.83 -20.78
N GLU A 56 16.86 3.62 -21.81
CA GLU A 56 15.93 4.39 -22.63
C GLU A 56 15.40 3.61 -23.84
N HIS A 57 15.80 2.35 -24.02
CA HIS A 57 15.44 1.56 -25.19
C HIS A 57 13.90 1.46 -25.34
N PRO A 58 13.32 1.88 -26.48
CA PRO A 58 11.88 2.13 -26.59
C PRO A 58 11.03 0.87 -26.41
N ILE A 59 11.52 -0.29 -26.87
CA ILE A 59 10.83 -1.57 -26.66
C ILE A 59 10.85 -1.91 -25.16
N LEU A 60 11.97 -1.74 -24.47
CA LEU A 60 12.05 -2.03 -23.04
C LEU A 60 11.07 -1.14 -22.26
N GLN A 61 11.11 0.18 -22.53
CA GLN A 61 10.23 1.16 -21.92
C GLN A 61 8.74 0.82 -22.14
N ASN A 62 8.35 0.38 -23.34
CA ASN A 62 6.98 -0.05 -23.63
C ASN A 62 6.54 -1.25 -22.79
N TYR A 63 7.38 -2.28 -22.66
CA TYR A 63 7.02 -3.47 -21.86
C TYR A 63 7.05 -3.18 -20.36
N VAL A 64 8.02 -2.40 -19.87
CA VAL A 64 8.04 -1.96 -18.45
C VAL A 64 6.77 -1.15 -18.14
N LYS A 65 6.38 -0.23 -19.03
CA LYS A 65 5.13 0.54 -18.91
C LYS A 65 3.90 -0.37 -18.88
N ALA A 66 3.81 -1.35 -19.78
CA ALA A 66 2.68 -2.28 -19.87
C ALA A 66 2.52 -3.19 -18.63
N LEU A 67 3.62 -3.47 -17.92
CA LEU A 67 3.64 -4.35 -16.75
C LEU A 67 3.55 -3.58 -15.42
N CYS A 68 4.32 -2.50 -15.26
CA CYS A 68 4.44 -1.73 -14.01
C CYS A 68 3.53 -0.49 -13.96
N GLY A 69 2.93 -0.10 -15.10
CA GLY A 69 2.12 1.11 -15.26
C GLY A 69 2.94 2.38 -15.47
N ASP A 70 2.31 3.46 -15.94
CA ASP A 70 2.95 4.71 -16.42
C ASP A 70 3.91 5.40 -15.44
N ALA A 71 3.71 5.22 -14.13
CA ALA A 71 4.49 5.87 -13.09
C ALA A 71 5.67 5.00 -12.58
N PHE A 72 6.14 4.03 -13.37
CA PHE A 72 7.24 3.14 -12.97
C PHE A 72 8.56 3.89 -12.73
N SER A 73 9.46 3.27 -11.97
CA SER A 73 10.82 3.76 -11.76
C SER A 73 11.83 2.61 -11.69
N LEU A 74 13.10 2.91 -11.97
CA LEU A 74 14.21 1.99 -11.74
C LEU A 74 14.46 1.90 -10.22
N ASP A 75 14.40 0.68 -9.68
CA ASP A 75 14.58 0.38 -8.26
C ASP A 75 15.95 -0.21 -7.96
N GLN A 76 16.52 -0.96 -8.90
CA GLN A 76 17.92 -1.40 -8.84
C GLN A 76 18.55 -1.17 -10.22
N PRO A 77 19.71 -0.48 -10.29
CA PRO A 77 20.37 -0.21 -11.55
C PRO A 77 20.90 -1.51 -12.19
N PRO A 78 21.29 -1.47 -13.48
CA PRO A 78 21.97 -2.59 -14.12
C PRO A 78 23.15 -3.08 -13.30
N SER A 79 23.29 -4.40 -13.21
CA SER A 79 24.43 -5.08 -12.60
C SER A 79 24.67 -6.41 -13.32
N LEU A 80 25.90 -6.92 -13.28
CA LEU A 80 26.21 -8.22 -13.87
C LEU A 80 25.73 -9.32 -12.92
N VAL A 81 24.97 -10.26 -13.45
CA VAL A 81 24.57 -11.45 -12.71
C VAL A 81 25.82 -12.26 -12.40
N THR A 82 26.09 -12.45 -11.11
CA THR A 82 27.21 -13.26 -10.65
C THR A 82 26.78 -14.71 -10.50
N GLY A 83 27.63 -15.62 -10.99
CA GLY A 83 27.45 -17.05 -10.82
C GLY A 83 28.10 -17.57 -9.54
N SER A 84 27.73 -18.78 -9.15
CA SER A 84 28.34 -19.51 -8.04
C SER A 84 29.16 -20.69 -8.57
N GLU A 85 30.35 -20.95 -7.99
CA GLU A 85 31.12 -22.19 -8.22
C GLU A 85 30.43 -23.37 -7.49
N THR A 86 29.19 -23.68 -7.87
CA THR A 86 28.52 -24.88 -7.35
C THR A 86 28.73 -26.03 -8.32
N ASN A 87 29.04 -27.21 -7.77
CA ASN A 87 29.21 -28.48 -8.48
C ASN A 87 27.88 -28.98 -9.10
N GLY A 88 27.29 -28.20 -10.02
CA GLY A 88 26.12 -28.58 -10.82
C GLY A 88 24.78 -28.65 -10.08
N LYS A 89 24.64 -28.03 -8.89
CA LYS A 89 23.36 -27.92 -8.17
C LYS A 89 23.01 -26.46 -7.89
N GLU A 90 21.91 -25.99 -8.45
CA GLU A 90 21.39 -24.66 -8.20
C GLU A 90 20.80 -24.58 -6.79
N THR A 91 21.08 -23.49 -6.09
CA THR A 91 20.39 -23.14 -4.85
C THR A 91 19.38 -22.06 -5.15
N PHE A 92 18.12 -22.31 -4.80
CA PHE A 92 17.03 -21.36 -4.95
C PHE A 92 16.76 -20.66 -3.62
N SER A 93 16.17 -19.46 -3.71
CA SER A 93 15.61 -18.76 -2.55
C SER A 93 14.12 -18.57 -2.75
N ALA A 94 13.34 -18.76 -1.69
CA ALA A 94 11.95 -18.36 -1.67
C ALA A 94 11.77 -16.82 -1.60
N GLY A 95 12.85 -16.06 -1.44
CA GLY A 95 12.84 -14.62 -1.20
C GLY A 95 12.36 -14.26 0.20
N ASP A 96 12.63 -13.03 0.66
CA ASP A 96 12.10 -12.58 1.95
C ASP A 96 10.60 -12.22 1.83
N PRO A 97 9.80 -12.47 2.89
CA PRO A 97 8.36 -12.20 2.88
C PRO A 97 7.97 -10.74 2.61
N GLU A 98 8.73 -9.78 3.14
CA GLU A 98 8.41 -8.35 3.03
C GLU A 98 8.64 -7.88 1.59
N THR A 99 9.77 -8.23 0.97
CA THR A 99 10.04 -7.93 -0.45
C THR A 99 9.08 -8.68 -1.36
N ASN A 100 8.75 -9.94 -1.07
CA ASN A 100 7.74 -10.66 -1.86
C ASN A 100 6.39 -9.94 -1.81
N ARG A 101 5.97 -9.42 -0.65
CA ARG A 101 4.74 -8.61 -0.52
C ARG A 101 4.87 -7.29 -1.29
N ARG A 102 6.02 -6.61 -1.17
CA ARG A 102 6.32 -5.33 -1.83
C ARG A 102 6.21 -5.43 -3.34
N LEU A 103 6.86 -6.45 -3.90
CA LEU A 103 7.09 -6.60 -5.33
C LEU A 103 6.10 -7.54 -6.03
N ARG A 104 5.05 -7.96 -5.31
CA ARG A 104 4.10 -8.96 -5.80
C ARG A 104 3.45 -8.61 -7.14
N TYR A 105 3.09 -9.65 -7.86
CA TYR A 105 2.24 -9.56 -9.03
C TYR A 105 0.78 -9.80 -8.62
N ILE A 106 -0.13 -8.95 -9.09
CA ILE A 106 -1.56 -9.05 -8.83
C ILE A 106 -2.28 -9.06 -10.17
N CYS A 107 -3.13 -10.06 -10.39
CA CYS A 107 -4.04 -10.11 -11.51
C CYS A 107 -5.42 -10.49 -10.96
N HIS A 108 -6.34 -9.53 -10.96
CA HIS A 108 -7.69 -9.69 -10.42
C HIS A 108 -8.68 -8.95 -11.30
N ALA A 109 -9.65 -9.67 -11.86
CA ALA A 109 -10.59 -9.15 -12.85
C ALA A 109 -9.86 -8.44 -14.01
N ASP A 110 -10.11 -7.16 -14.23
CA ASP A 110 -9.46 -6.30 -15.22
C ASP A 110 -8.21 -5.58 -14.68
N VAL A 111 -7.90 -5.74 -13.39
CA VAL A 111 -6.74 -5.12 -12.75
C VAL A 111 -5.55 -6.06 -12.78
N ARG A 112 -4.56 -5.73 -13.60
CA ARG A 112 -3.22 -6.32 -13.56
C ARG A 112 -2.21 -5.29 -13.08
N VAL A 113 -1.42 -5.64 -12.05
CA VAL A 113 -0.35 -4.80 -11.53
C VAL A 113 0.87 -5.68 -11.23
N CYS A 114 1.99 -5.41 -11.90
CA CYS A 114 3.29 -5.95 -11.54
C CYS A 114 4.03 -4.93 -10.66
N ASN A 115 4.08 -5.13 -9.34
CA ASN A 115 4.73 -4.17 -8.45
C ASN A 115 6.26 -4.14 -8.62
N GLY A 116 6.87 -5.27 -8.98
CA GLY A 116 8.29 -5.35 -9.33
C GLY A 116 8.53 -6.20 -10.57
N LEU A 117 9.42 -5.73 -11.43
CA LEU A 117 9.83 -6.38 -12.68
C LEU A 117 11.36 -6.48 -12.73
N ARG A 118 11.87 -7.70 -12.83
CA ARG A 118 13.28 -7.96 -13.14
C ARG A 118 13.45 -7.99 -14.65
N VAL A 119 14.42 -7.24 -15.15
CA VAL A 119 14.78 -7.19 -16.56
C VAL A 119 16.17 -7.79 -16.69
N ILE A 120 16.25 -8.90 -17.41
CA ILE A 120 17.46 -9.65 -17.63
C ILE A 120 17.88 -9.45 -19.09
N VAL A 121 19.09 -8.97 -19.34
CA VAL A 121 19.58 -8.67 -20.69
C VAL A 121 20.78 -9.55 -20.99
N ALA A 122 20.68 -10.35 -22.06
CA ALA A 122 21.78 -11.19 -22.51
C ALA A 122 22.67 -10.41 -23.48
N LEU A 123 23.90 -10.09 -23.06
CA LEU A 123 24.93 -9.48 -23.92
C LEU A 123 25.88 -10.52 -24.53
N ALA A 124 25.69 -11.79 -24.18
CA ALA A 124 26.32 -12.95 -24.78
C ALA A 124 25.31 -14.12 -24.75
N PRO A 125 25.43 -15.12 -25.66
CA PRO A 125 24.55 -16.28 -25.65
C PRO A 125 24.67 -17.09 -24.35
N SER A 126 23.54 -17.63 -23.87
CA SER A 126 23.52 -18.58 -22.75
C SER A 126 24.19 -19.90 -23.14
N SER A 127 24.78 -20.59 -22.16
CA SER A 127 25.30 -21.96 -22.34
C SER A 127 24.51 -22.95 -21.49
N ALA A 128 24.58 -24.24 -21.83
CA ALA A 128 23.98 -25.31 -21.02
C ALA A 128 24.55 -25.35 -19.60
N GLU A 129 25.77 -24.87 -19.40
CA GLU A 129 26.49 -24.85 -18.13
C GLU A 129 26.37 -23.50 -17.39
N GLY A 130 25.72 -22.50 -17.98
CA GLY A 130 25.76 -21.12 -17.49
C GLY A 130 24.53 -20.31 -17.88
N GLY A 131 23.74 -19.88 -16.89
CA GLY A 131 22.57 -19.03 -17.14
C GLY A 131 21.58 -18.94 -15.99
N LEU A 132 20.47 -18.24 -16.25
CA LEU A 132 19.36 -18.11 -15.32
C LEU A 132 18.44 -19.33 -15.42
N VAL A 133 18.14 -19.96 -14.29
CA VAL A 133 17.16 -21.03 -14.16
C VAL A 133 15.95 -20.46 -13.43
N LEU A 134 14.77 -20.58 -14.02
CA LEU A 134 13.51 -20.06 -13.51
C LEU A 134 12.62 -21.20 -13.00
N VAL A 135 11.71 -20.87 -12.09
CA VAL A 135 10.58 -21.72 -11.71
C VAL A 135 9.32 -21.08 -12.29
N PRO A 136 8.79 -21.56 -13.43
CA PRO A 136 7.57 -21.02 -14.01
C PRO A 136 6.40 -21.02 -13.02
N ALA A 137 5.48 -20.07 -13.18
CA ALA A 137 4.29 -19.84 -12.34
C ALA A 137 4.53 -19.50 -10.86
N SER A 138 5.79 -19.46 -10.40
CA SER A 138 6.12 -19.25 -8.98
C SER A 138 5.82 -17.84 -8.45
N HIS A 139 5.66 -16.84 -9.32
CA HIS A 139 5.39 -15.44 -8.96
C HIS A 139 4.04 -15.21 -8.24
N LYS A 140 3.07 -16.12 -8.44
CA LYS A 140 1.73 -16.11 -7.80
C LYS A 140 1.59 -17.15 -6.68
N ARG A 141 2.69 -17.76 -6.22
CA ARG A 141 2.63 -18.80 -5.20
C ARG A 141 2.03 -18.28 -3.89
N THR A 142 1.21 -19.10 -3.25
CA THR A 142 0.66 -18.86 -1.90
C THR A 142 1.28 -19.76 -0.83
N VAL A 143 2.02 -20.80 -1.26
CA VAL A 143 2.65 -21.82 -0.42
C VAL A 143 4.17 -21.75 -0.63
N PRO A 144 4.99 -21.91 0.43
CA PRO A 144 6.44 -21.87 0.30
C PRO A 144 6.97 -23.12 -0.41
N PRO A 145 8.07 -23.01 -1.20
CA PRO A 145 8.77 -24.17 -1.73
C PRO A 145 9.36 -25.04 -0.61
N SER A 146 9.49 -26.34 -0.85
CA SER A 146 10.09 -27.25 0.15
C SER A 146 11.59 -26.94 0.36
N PRO A 147 12.14 -27.17 1.57
CA PRO A 147 13.59 -27.03 1.80
C PRO A 147 14.46 -27.91 0.89
N ASN A 148 13.97 -29.10 0.52
CA ASN A 148 14.65 -30.01 -0.40
C ASN A 148 14.75 -29.44 -1.82
N PHE A 149 13.72 -28.72 -2.27
CA PHE A 149 13.75 -28.02 -3.55
C PHE A 149 14.72 -26.83 -3.49
N LEU A 150 14.63 -25.99 -2.46
CA LEU A 150 15.48 -24.80 -2.33
C LEU A 150 16.98 -25.13 -2.28
N SER A 151 17.34 -26.23 -1.65
CA SER A 151 18.73 -26.71 -1.56
C SER A 151 19.26 -27.40 -2.83
N GLY A 152 18.42 -27.58 -3.87
CA GLY A 152 18.79 -28.35 -5.06
C GLY A 152 18.98 -29.86 -4.78
N ALA A 153 18.48 -30.34 -3.63
CA ALA A 153 18.58 -31.74 -3.23
C ALA A 153 17.51 -32.63 -3.89
N GLY A 154 16.41 -32.04 -4.36
CA GLY A 154 15.38 -32.71 -5.14
C GLY A 154 15.16 -32.03 -6.49
N ASP A 155 15.46 -32.74 -7.58
CA ASP A 155 14.92 -32.39 -8.88
C ASP A 155 13.50 -32.95 -8.97
N ILE A 156 12.53 -32.04 -9.09
CA ILE A 156 11.10 -32.35 -9.19
C ILE A 156 10.51 -31.86 -10.52
N GLY A 157 11.36 -31.51 -11.50
CA GLY A 157 10.94 -31.10 -12.84
C GLY A 157 10.19 -29.77 -12.89
N MET A 158 10.47 -28.86 -11.96
CA MET A 158 9.77 -27.56 -11.84
C MET A 158 10.57 -26.38 -12.42
N THR A 159 11.74 -26.63 -13.01
CA THR A 159 12.66 -25.58 -13.46
C THR A 159 12.77 -25.52 -14.98
N GLU A 160 12.93 -24.31 -15.51
CA GLU A 160 13.21 -24.06 -16.92
C GLU A 160 14.45 -23.18 -17.04
N GLN A 161 15.34 -23.47 -18.00
CA GLN A 161 16.44 -22.60 -18.37
C GLN A 161 16.17 -22.00 -19.75
N PRO A 162 15.76 -20.72 -19.84
CA PRO A 162 15.61 -20.05 -21.12
C PRO A 162 16.95 -20.02 -21.88
N VAL A 163 16.92 -20.38 -23.16
CA VAL A 163 18.06 -20.25 -24.05
C VAL A 163 18.05 -18.85 -24.64
N LEU A 164 19.01 -18.02 -24.23
CA LEU A 164 19.11 -16.62 -24.62
C LEU A 164 20.22 -16.43 -25.66
N ALA A 165 19.92 -15.73 -26.74
CA ALA A 165 20.92 -15.21 -27.66
C ALA A 165 21.42 -13.83 -27.19
N ALA A 166 22.57 -13.39 -27.71
CA ALA A 166 23.01 -12.02 -27.47
C ALA A 166 21.99 -11.03 -28.06
N GLY A 167 21.57 -10.04 -27.27
CA GLY A 167 20.54 -9.06 -27.58
C GLY A 167 19.13 -9.44 -27.15
N ASP A 168 18.94 -10.62 -26.57
CA ASP A 168 17.65 -11.01 -25.98
C ASP A 168 17.41 -10.33 -24.63
N ILE A 169 16.14 -10.06 -24.34
CA ILE A 169 15.67 -9.58 -23.03
C ILE A 169 14.69 -10.60 -22.45
N LEU A 170 14.87 -10.94 -21.19
CA LEU A 170 13.97 -11.78 -20.41
C LEU A 170 13.36 -10.93 -19.29
N LEU A 171 12.05 -10.74 -19.35
CA LEU A 171 11.28 -9.97 -18.38
C LEU A 171 10.66 -10.93 -17.38
N CYS A 172 10.95 -10.79 -16.08
CA CYS A 172 10.43 -11.67 -15.04
C CYS A 172 9.69 -10.84 -13.98
N ALA A 173 8.51 -11.28 -13.54
CA ALA A 173 7.94 -10.77 -12.30
C ALA A 173 8.98 -10.91 -11.17
N ALA A 174 9.16 -9.88 -10.35
CA ALA A 174 10.27 -9.86 -9.39
C ALA A 174 10.18 -10.98 -8.33
N THR A 175 8.99 -11.54 -8.12
CA THR A 175 8.75 -12.67 -7.22
C THR A 175 8.89 -14.04 -7.89
N THR A 176 9.17 -14.12 -9.20
CA THR A 176 9.50 -15.38 -9.88
C THR A 176 10.77 -15.96 -9.27
N ILE A 177 10.68 -17.17 -8.72
CA ILE A 177 11.82 -17.88 -8.15
C ILE A 177 12.80 -18.19 -9.27
N SER A 178 14.07 -17.89 -9.02
CA SER A 178 15.15 -18.16 -9.95
C SER A 178 16.44 -18.53 -9.21
N ALA A 179 17.35 -19.17 -9.93
CA ALA A 179 18.73 -19.37 -9.50
C ALA A 179 19.67 -19.14 -10.69
N VAL A 180 20.96 -19.02 -10.41
CA VAL A 180 22.01 -18.91 -11.44
C VAL A 180 22.77 -20.24 -11.47
N ARG A 181 22.75 -20.89 -12.65
CA ARG A 181 23.56 -22.07 -12.95
C ARG A 181 24.93 -21.62 -13.42
N GLY A 182 25.98 -22.20 -12.83
CA GLY A 182 27.37 -21.94 -13.21
C GLY A 182 27.73 -20.46 -13.24
N ARG A 183 28.58 -20.07 -14.20
CA ARG A 183 28.97 -18.67 -14.44
C ARG A 183 28.36 -18.16 -15.74
N PRO A 184 27.34 -17.28 -15.71
CA PRO A 184 26.85 -16.64 -16.92
C PRO A 184 27.93 -15.72 -17.50
N GLN A 185 28.06 -15.67 -18.83
CA GLN A 185 29.14 -14.90 -19.47
C GLN A 185 28.93 -13.38 -19.33
N ARG A 186 27.83 -12.86 -19.90
CA ARG A 186 27.47 -11.44 -19.89
C ARG A 186 25.95 -11.29 -19.78
N LEU A 187 25.45 -11.51 -18.58
CA LEU A 187 24.02 -11.38 -18.27
C LEU A 187 23.85 -10.19 -17.32
N LEU A 188 23.11 -9.18 -17.75
CA LEU A 188 22.76 -8.04 -16.92
C LEU A 188 21.41 -8.28 -16.24
N GLU A 189 21.27 -7.77 -15.02
CA GLU A 189 20.01 -7.68 -14.31
C GLU A 189 19.79 -6.24 -13.82
N MET A 190 18.56 -5.75 -13.99
CA MET A 190 18.05 -4.53 -13.37
C MET A 190 16.62 -4.75 -12.88
N ARG A 191 16.15 -3.90 -11.98
CA ARG A 191 14.79 -4.02 -11.43
C ARG A 191 14.03 -2.71 -11.58
N TYR A 192 12.81 -2.80 -12.09
CA TYR A 192 11.83 -1.73 -12.11
C TYR A 192 10.74 -2.01 -11.08
N ILE A 193 10.12 -0.95 -10.57
CA ILE A 193 8.95 -1.03 -9.70
C ILE A 193 7.81 -0.16 -10.23
N SER A 194 6.58 -0.53 -9.89
CA SER A 194 5.42 0.33 -10.09
C SER A 194 5.53 1.60 -9.23
N GLY A 195 4.98 2.72 -9.70
CA GLY A 195 4.95 3.99 -8.97
C GLY A 195 4.15 3.97 -7.65
N ARG A 196 3.49 2.86 -7.33
CA ARG A 196 2.74 2.64 -6.09
C ARG A 196 3.59 2.06 -4.96
N VAL A 197 4.82 1.64 -5.25
CA VAL A 197 5.65 0.83 -4.36
C VAL A 197 6.77 1.67 -3.77
N MET A 198 7.11 1.42 -2.50
CA MET A 198 8.30 2.04 -1.89
C MET A 198 9.58 1.58 -2.62
N PRO A 199 10.47 2.50 -3.01
CA PRO A 199 11.82 2.15 -3.45
C PRO A 199 12.58 1.41 -2.36
N THR A 200 13.48 0.52 -2.77
CA THR A 200 14.32 -0.29 -1.86
C THR A 200 15.15 0.59 -0.94
N ASP A 201 15.75 1.65 -1.48
CA ASP A 201 16.58 2.60 -0.73
C ASP A 201 15.75 3.68 -0.03
N GLY A 202 14.42 3.62 -0.15
CA GLY A 202 13.51 4.65 0.33
C GLY A 202 13.70 5.99 -0.39
N PHE A 203 13.39 7.08 0.30
CA PHE A 203 13.63 8.45 -0.16
C PHE A 203 14.77 9.08 0.63
N PRO A 204 15.41 10.16 0.13
CA PRO A 204 16.32 10.95 0.94
C PRO A 204 15.66 11.39 2.24
N GLU A 205 16.42 11.37 3.33
CA GLU A 205 15.93 11.85 4.62
C GLU A 205 15.81 13.38 4.58
N VAL A 206 14.74 13.89 5.19
CA VAL A 206 14.47 15.33 5.31
C VAL A 206 14.36 15.72 6.78
N GLU A 207 14.48 17.02 7.04
CA GLU A 207 14.39 17.56 8.40
C GLU A 207 13.04 17.25 9.06
N ALA A 208 13.09 16.81 10.32
CA ALA A 208 11.89 16.50 11.09
C ALA A 208 11.12 17.77 11.46
N PRO A 209 9.78 17.79 11.31
CA PRO A 209 8.98 18.90 11.78
C PRO A 209 9.03 19.03 13.31
N ALA A 210 8.96 20.27 13.82
CA ALA A 210 9.21 20.57 15.23
C ALA A 210 8.36 19.76 16.22
N TRP A 211 7.07 19.49 15.91
CA TRP A 211 6.17 18.72 16.75
C TRP A 211 6.63 17.27 16.99
N MET A 212 7.53 16.74 16.15
CA MET A 212 8.11 15.42 16.38
C MET A 212 9.13 15.39 17.52
N ALA A 213 9.65 16.53 17.98
CA ALA A 213 10.66 16.57 19.03
C ALA A 213 10.16 15.89 20.32
N GLU A 214 8.88 16.08 20.64
CA GLU A 214 8.20 15.61 21.85
C GLU A 214 7.76 14.14 21.78
N LEU A 215 7.83 13.52 20.58
CA LEU A 215 7.41 12.13 20.40
C LEU A 215 8.44 11.14 20.96
N THR A 216 7.91 10.04 21.50
CA THR A 216 8.67 8.84 21.89
C THR A 216 9.30 8.15 20.68
N PRO A 217 10.30 7.27 20.88
CA PRO A 217 10.90 6.50 19.78
C PRO A 217 9.90 5.66 18.98
N ALA A 218 8.94 5.01 19.65
CA ALA A 218 7.92 4.20 18.97
C ALA A 218 6.99 5.07 18.12
N GLN A 219 6.61 6.26 18.60
CA GLN A 219 5.80 7.19 17.84
C GLN A 219 6.55 7.71 16.61
N LYS A 220 7.84 8.07 16.78
CA LYS A 220 8.72 8.46 15.68
C LYS A 220 8.86 7.35 14.65
N ALA A 221 8.93 6.08 15.05
CA ALA A 221 8.99 4.95 14.12
C ALA A 221 7.75 4.86 13.23
N VAL A 222 6.55 5.12 13.76
CA VAL A 222 5.26 5.03 13.04
C VAL A 222 5.02 6.20 12.08
N VAL A 223 5.35 7.44 12.48
CA VAL A 223 5.13 8.64 11.63
C VAL A 223 6.35 8.99 10.77
N GLY A 224 7.53 8.49 11.13
CA GLY A 224 8.81 8.95 10.59
C GLY A 224 8.92 8.77 9.08
N LEU A 225 8.44 7.67 8.52
CA LEU A 225 8.56 7.44 7.08
C LEU A 225 7.76 8.44 6.24
N ARG A 226 6.69 9.06 6.76
CA ARG A 226 5.95 10.15 6.08
C ARG A 226 6.48 11.54 6.39
N THR A 227 7.20 11.73 7.50
CA THR A 227 7.68 13.04 7.94
C THR A 227 9.14 13.29 7.57
N THR A 228 10.03 12.35 7.90
CA THR A 228 11.49 12.44 7.67
C THR A 228 11.96 11.51 6.56
N GLY A 229 11.18 10.47 6.24
CA GLY A 229 11.59 9.43 5.29
C GLY A 229 12.34 8.29 5.96
N ARG A 230 12.37 8.28 7.30
CA ARG A 230 12.92 7.21 8.12
C ARG A 230 11.89 6.79 9.16
N GLY A 231 11.49 5.52 9.13
CA GLY A 231 10.61 4.91 10.12
C GLY A 231 11.30 3.79 10.87
N GLY A 232 10.53 2.96 11.55
CA GLY A 232 11.01 1.75 12.20
C GLY A 232 9.89 0.74 12.39
N LYS A 233 10.24 -0.48 12.78
CA LYS A 233 9.25 -1.48 13.15
C LYS A 233 8.95 -1.35 14.64
N VAL A 234 7.67 -1.47 14.99
CA VAL A 234 7.21 -1.44 16.37
C VAL A 234 6.49 -2.74 16.72
N ILE A 235 6.78 -3.28 17.89
CA ILE A 235 6.17 -4.50 18.42
C ILE A 235 5.45 -4.14 19.71
N SER A 236 4.33 -4.82 19.98
CA SER A 236 3.53 -4.60 21.17
C SER A 236 2.98 -5.90 21.74
N ASP A 237 3.00 -6.01 23.06
CA ASP A 237 2.38 -7.09 23.85
C ASP A 237 0.95 -6.73 24.35
N ARG A 238 0.33 -5.69 23.76
CA ARG A 238 -0.94 -5.03 24.17
C ARG A 238 -0.84 -4.08 25.36
N GLU A 239 0.18 -4.17 26.19
CA GLU A 239 0.38 -3.27 27.34
C GLU A 239 1.46 -2.22 27.06
N LYS A 240 2.53 -2.65 26.37
CA LYS A 240 3.71 -1.87 26.03
C LYS A 240 3.97 -1.91 24.53
N ILE A 241 4.82 -0.98 24.10
CA ILE A 241 5.29 -0.90 22.73
C ILE A 241 6.77 -0.51 22.72
N TRP A 242 7.53 -1.09 21.80
CA TRP A 242 8.94 -0.79 21.61
C TRP A 242 9.33 -0.87 20.13
N VAL A 243 10.43 -0.21 19.78
CA VAL A 243 11.06 -0.33 18.46
C VAL A 243 11.87 -1.62 18.44
N ALA A 244 11.78 -2.39 17.36
CA ALA A 244 12.50 -3.65 17.18
C ALA A 244 12.95 -3.83 15.73
N ASP A 245 13.96 -4.66 15.50
CA ASP A 245 14.45 -5.02 14.17
C ASP A 245 13.91 -6.39 13.72
N GLU A 246 12.70 -6.73 14.14
CA GLU A 246 12.10 -8.03 13.84
C GLU A 246 11.94 -8.25 12.34
N VAL A 247 12.24 -9.47 11.91
CA VAL A 247 12.13 -9.89 10.52
C VAL A 247 10.90 -10.76 10.37
N GLU A 248 10.04 -10.40 9.43
CA GLU A 248 8.88 -11.22 9.13
C GLU A 248 9.31 -12.61 8.63
N GLN A 249 8.86 -13.65 9.33
CA GLN A 249 9.22 -15.02 9.00
C GLN A 249 8.41 -15.55 7.79
N PRO A 250 8.98 -16.50 7.01
CA PRO A 250 8.28 -17.16 5.92
C PRO A 250 6.97 -17.84 6.34
N ALA A 251 6.09 -18.05 5.38
CA ALA A 251 4.81 -18.72 5.57
C ALA A 251 4.95 -20.10 6.26
N SER A 252 4.06 -20.40 7.21
CA SER A 252 3.75 -21.79 7.54
C SER A 252 2.24 -21.96 7.71
N VAL A 253 1.80 -23.19 8.04
CA VAL A 253 0.42 -23.47 8.44
C VAL A 253 0.02 -22.73 9.73
N SER A 254 0.99 -22.24 10.51
CA SER A 254 0.81 -21.33 11.63
C SER A 254 1.15 -19.90 11.21
N PHE A 255 0.50 -18.90 11.80
CA PHE A 255 0.99 -17.52 11.71
C PHE A 255 2.40 -17.51 12.31
N ASN A 256 3.46 -17.55 11.48
CA ASN A 256 4.85 -17.48 11.96
C ASN A 256 5.20 -16.05 12.43
N LEU A 257 4.32 -15.43 13.20
CA LEU A 257 4.54 -14.10 13.75
C LEU A 257 5.37 -14.25 15.02
N ASP A 258 6.05 -13.18 15.41
CA ASP A 258 6.63 -13.12 16.74
C ASP A 258 5.54 -13.31 17.78
N GLU A 259 5.90 -13.88 18.92
CA GLU A 259 4.98 -14.22 20.00
C GLU A 259 4.01 -13.07 20.34
N TYR A 260 4.52 -11.83 20.33
CA TYR A 260 3.76 -10.62 20.64
C TYR A 260 2.88 -10.11 19.48
N SER A 261 3.12 -10.56 18.26
CA SER A 261 2.38 -10.18 17.07
C SER A 261 1.29 -11.19 16.70
N MET A 262 1.17 -12.31 17.42
CA MET A 262 0.14 -13.32 17.16
C MET A 262 -1.27 -12.74 17.31
N PRO A 263 -2.14 -12.85 16.30
CA PRO A 263 -3.51 -12.36 16.40
C PRO A 263 -4.32 -13.22 17.37
N ASP A 264 -5.30 -12.59 18.01
CA ASP A 264 -6.37 -13.34 18.66
C ASP A 264 -7.17 -14.12 17.59
N PRO A 265 -7.44 -15.43 17.77
CA PRO A 265 -8.11 -16.23 16.75
C PRO A 265 -9.51 -15.72 16.36
N ASP A 266 -10.28 -15.20 17.33
CA ASP A 266 -11.63 -14.71 17.08
C ASP A 266 -11.59 -13.37 16.35
N GLU A 267 -10.66 -12.48 16.71
CA GLU A 267 -10.45 -11.21 15.99
C GLU A 267 -9.98 -11.43 14.56
N LEU A 268 -9.04 -12.37 14.37
CA LEU A 268 -8.56 -12.73 13.05
C LEU A 268 -9.69 -13.30 12.19
N TRP A 269 -10.46 -14.22 12.73
CA TRP A 269 -11.61 -14.80 12.02
C TRP A 269 -12.65 -13.72 11.68
N PHE A 270 -12.94 -12.82 12.62
CA PHE A 270 -13.87 -11.72 12.38
C PHE A 270 -13.36 -10.80 11.26
N TRP A 271 -12.09 -10.40 11.32
CA TRP A 271 -11.46 -9.56 10.31
C TRP A 271 -11.50 -10.22 8.92
N ASP A 272 -11.15 -11.50 8.82
CA ASP A 272 -11.23 -12.25 7.56
C ASP A 272 -12.62 -12.19 6.94
N ILE A 273 -13.62 -12.52 7.75
CA ILE A 273 -14.98 -12.71 7.26
C ILE A 273 -15.66 -11.36 6.99
N ARG A 274 -15.36 -10.33 7.78
CA ARG A 274 -16.13 -9.08 7.79
C ARG A 274 -15.38 -7.91 7.15
N GLY A 275 -14.05 -7.90 7.15
CA GLY A 275 -13.23 -6.81 6.58
C GLY A 275 -13.13 -5.55 7.44
N TYR A 276 -13.65 -5.61 8.67
CA TYR A 276 -13.55 -4.59 9.70
C TYR A 276 -13.40 -5.25 11.07
N LEU A 277 -12.98 -4.52 12.09
CA LEU A 277 -12.87 -5.00 13.47
C LEU A 277 -13.13 -3.84 14.45
N VAL A 278 -13.90 -4.06 15.51
CA VAL A 278 -14.11 -3.08 16.59
C VAL A 278 -13.46 -3.58 17.86
N VAL A 279 -12.59 -2.78 18.45
CA VAL A 279 -11.96 -3.01 19.75
C VAL A 279 -12.58 -2.06 20.75
N ARG A 280 -13.10 -2.60 21.85
CA ARG A 280 -13.93 -1.85 22.80
C ARG A 280 -13.10 -1.17 23.88
N GLY A 281 -13.50 0.05 24.25
CA GLY A 281 -13.01 0.74 25.45
C GLY A 281 -11.49 0.91 25.51
N VAL A 282 -10.86 1.25 24.39
CA VAL A 282 -9.41 1.47 24.30
C VAL A 282 -9.02 2.78 24.99
N MET A 283 -9.86 3.81 24.88
CA MET A 283 -9.64 5.08 25.57
C MET A 283 -10.31 5.06 26.94
N ASP A 284 -9.58 5.47 27.97
CA ASP A 284 -10.17 5.78 29.27
C ASP A 284 -10.94 7.12 29.25
N ALA A 285 -11.69 7.38 30.33
CA ALA A 285 -12.55 8.55 30.42
C ALA A 285 -11.78 9.88 30.45
N GLU A 286 -10.59 9.92 31.05
CA GLU A 286 -9.78 11.13 31.14
C GLU A 286 -9.21 11.50 29.77
N TRP A 287 -8.67 10.50 29.07
CA TRP A 287 -8.16 10.66 27.72
C TRP A 287 -9.26 11.07 26.74
N LEU A 288 -10.43 10.42 26.81
CA LEU A 288 -11.59 10.77 26.01
C LEU A 288 -12.05 12.23 26.24
N ALA A 289 -12.08 12.68 27.49
CA ALA A 289 -12.41 14.05 27.84
C ALA A 289 -11.38 15.05 27.29
N ALA A 290 -10.09 14.76 27.43
CA ALA A 290 -9.01 15.59 26.91
C ALA A 290 -9.04 15.71 25.38
N ALA A 291 -9.33 14.60 24.68
CA ALA A 291 -9.42 14.58 23.23
C ALA A 291 -10.62 15.39 22.72
N ASN A 292 -11.79 15.27 23.35
CA ASN A 292 -12.95 16.10 23.01
C ASN A 292 -12.68 17.60 23.29
N ALA A 293 -12.10 17.93 24.45
CA ALA A 293 -11.75 19.31 24.78
C ALA A 293 -10.74 19.92 23.79
N ALA A 294 -9.82 19.12 23.24
CA ALA A 294 -8.89 19.57 22.21
C ALA A 294 -9.58 19.84 20.85
N ILE A 295 -10.59 19.04 20.48
CA ILE A 295 -11.42 19.30 19.29
C ILE A 295 -12.26 20.56 19.50
N ASP A 296 -12.89 20.73 20.65
CA ASP A 296 -13.67 21.93 20.99
C ASP A 296 -12.79 23.18 20.97
N PHE A 297 -11.57 23.10 21.51
CA PHE A 297 -10.59 24.17 21.42
C PHE A 297 -10.25 24.51 19.96
N ALA A 298 -9.97 23.51 19.12
CA ALA A 298 -9.65 23.72 17.72
C ALA A 298 -10.83 24.38 16.98
N ALA A 299 -12.05 23.91 17.21
CA ALA A 299 -13.26 24.46 16.61
C ALA A 299 -13.52 25.91 17.05
N ALA A 300 -13.39 26.21 18.35
CA ALA A 300 -13.58 27.55 18.89
C ALA A 300 -12.55 28.57 18.37
N ASN A 301 -11.38 28.11 17.94
CA ASN A 301 -10.32 28.97 17.39
C ASN A 301 -10.26 28.96 15.85
N ALA A 302 -11.13 28.20 15.17
CA ALA A 302 -11.04 27.98 13.73
C ALA A 302 -11.10 29.28 12.92
N GLU A 303 -11.92 30.25 13.32
CA GLU A 303 -12.06 31.55 12.65
C GLU A 303 -10.82 32.44 12.76
N ASN A 304 -9.96 32.18 13.76
CA ASN A 304 -8.73 32.96 13.99
C ASN A 304 -7.52 32.38 13.25
N LEU A 305 -7.67 31.21 12.61
CA LEU A 305 -6.57 30.56 11.90
C LEU A 305 -6.35 31.21 10.53
N PRO A 306 -5.10 31.38 10.09
CA PRO A 306 -4.82 31.84 8.75
C PRO A 306 -5.34 30.84 7.71
N GLU A 307 -5.66 31.33 6.52
CA GLU A 307 -6.05 30.48 5.39
C GLU A 307 -5.00 29.38 5.15
N GLY A 308 -5.46 28.15 4.95
CA GLY A 308 -4.60 26.99 4.72
C GLY A 308 -3.99 26.36 6.00
N HIS A 309 -4.21 26.92 7.19
CA HIS A 309 -3.67 26.37 8.43
C HIS A 309 -4.03 24.86 8.60
N PRO A 310 -3.11 23.98 9.06
CA PRO A 310 -3.35 22.54 9.21
C PRO A 310 -4.58 22.13 10.03
N SER A 311 -4.99 22.98 10.98
CA SER A 311 -6.15 22.75 11.85
C SER A 311 -7.42 23.52 11.46
N ALA A 312 -7.42 24.25 10.33
CA ALA A 312 -8.63 24.90 9.84
C ALA A 312 -9.71 23.85 9.51
N ILE A 313 -10.98 24.19 9.80
CA ILE A 313 -12.12 23.32 9.48
C ILE A 313 -12.31 23.28 7.97
N GLU A 314 -12.36 22.08 7.42
CA GLU A 314 -12.63 21.83 6.01
C GLU A 314 -13.98 21.14 5.84
N GLU A 315 -14.84 21.72 5.00
CA GLU A 315 -16.11 21.13 4.61
C GLU A 315 -15.93 20.24 3.40
N VAL A 316 -16.13 18.92 3.56
CA VAL A 316 -15.96 17.96 2.47
C VAL A 316 -17.32 17.57 1.89
N PRO A 317 -17.68 18.09 0.71
CA PRO A 317 -18.95 17.76 0.07
C PRO A 317 -18.94 16.33 -0.47
N GLU A 318 -20.15 15.76 -0.54
CA GLU A 318 -20.33 14.41 -1.02
C GLU A 318 -20.01 14.27 -2.51
N GLN A 319 -19.37 13.18 -2.91
CA GLN A 319 -19.00 12.95 -4.32
C GLN A 319 -20.24 12.91 -5.23
N ALA A 320 -21.31 12.24 -4.79
CA ALA A 320 -22.57 12.24 -5.52
C ALA A 320 -23.15 13.65 -5.73
N LEU A 321 -22.90 14.60 -4.81
CA LEU A 321 -23.33 15.99 -4.97
C LEU A 321 -22.41 16.74 -5.95
N ARG A 322 -21.08 16.61 -5.78
CA ARG A 322 -20.07 17.26 -6.64
C ARG A 322 -20.18 16.86 -8.10
N GLU A 323 -20.48 15.60 -8.38
CA GLU A 323 -20.56 15.05 -9.75
C GLU A 323 -21.90 15.33 -10.44
N ASN A 324 -22.86 15.96 -9.76
CA ASN A 324 -24.19 16.27 -10.28
C ASN A 324 -24.49 17.77 -10.14
N ASP A 325 -23.55 18.61 -10.56
CA ASP A 325 -23.68 20.08 -10.59
C ASP A 325 -24.12 20.70 -9.26
N TRP A 326 -23.67 20.11 -8.16
CA TRP A 326 -24.02 20.52 -6.79
C TRP A 326 -25.52 20.41 -6.46
N ASP A 327 -26.25 19.55 -7.18
CA ASP A 327 -27.61 19.17 -6.89
C ASP A 327 -27.70 17.68 -6.52
N TRP A 328 -28.63 17.35 -5.63
CA TRP A 328 -28.84 15.95 -5.23
C TRP A 328 -29.64 15.21 -6.31
N PRO A 329 -29.14 14.08 -6.84
CA PRO A 329 -29.89 13.27 -7.77
C PRO A 329 -31.27 12.88 -7.24
N GLU A 330 -32.27 12.79 -8.12
CA GLU A 330 -33.60 12.30 -7.75
C GLU A 330 -33.50 10.90 -7.14
N GLY A 331 -34.22 10.65 -6.06
CA GLY A 331 -34.17 9.36 -5.36
C GLY A 331 -32.90 9.13 -4.54
N THR A 332 -32.06 10.16 -4.33
CA THR A 332 -30.93 10.08 -3.37
C THR A 332 -31.40 9.51 -2.04
N SER A 333 -30.64 8.53 -1.53
CA SER A 333 -30.95 7.86 -0.28
C SER A 333 -31.13 8.85 0.88
N PRO A 334 -32.19 8.73 1.69
CA PRO A 334 -32.33 9.52 2.92
C PRO A 334 -31.23 9.18 3.94
N ARG A 335 -30.52 8.04 3.78
CA ARG A 335 -29.36 7.68 4.62
C ARG A 335 -28.09 8.44 4.22
N LEU A 336 -28.04 8.98 3.00
CA LEU A 336 -26.93 9.78 2.49
C LEU A 336 -27.20 11.28 2.61
N ARG A 337 -28.43 11.69 2.31
CA ARG A 337 -28.82 13.10 2.24
C ARG A 337 -28.66 13.82 3.59
N GLY A 338 -28.10 15.02 3.53
CA GLY A 338 -27.99 15.99 4.60
C GLY A 338 -27.83 17.39 4.01
N ASP A 339 -27.90 18.41 4.87
CA ASP A 339 -27.87 19.82 4.48
C ASP A 339 -26.51 20.48 4.79
N ILE A 340 -25.66 19.79 5.56
CA ILE A 340 -24.31 20.25 5.91
C ILE A 340 -23.31 19.31 5.24
N ASN A 341 -22.26 19.85 4.61
CA ASN A 341 -21.14 19.04 4.14
C ASN A 341 -20.42 18.40 5.33
N ARG A 342 -19.43 17.54 5.11
CA ARG A 342 -18.76 16.82 6.20
C ARG A 342 -17.61 17.67 6.76
N PRO A 343 -17.76 18.39 7.88
CA PRO A 343 -16.68 19.17 8.46
C PRO A 343 -15.62 18.28 9.09
N ARG A 344 -14.35 18.67 8.92
CA ARG A 344 -13.19 17.92 9.41
C ARG A 344 -12.11 18.87 9.92
N ILE A 345 -11.35 18.41 10.90
CA ILE A 345 -10.18 19.12 11.46
C ILE A 345 -8.93 18.27 11.20
N GLY A 346 -7.91 18.86 10.58
CA GLY A 346 -6.57 18.27 10.42
C GLY A 346 -5.60 18.78 11.49
N GLY A 347 -4.30 18.55 11.28
CA GLY A 347 -3.28 19.21 12.11
C GLY A 347 -3.30 18.80 13.58
N LEU A 348 -3.87 17.63 13.91
CA LEU A 348 -4.14 17.22 15.30
C LEU A 348 -2.86 17.09 16.14
N TYR A 349 -1.77 16.64 15.51
CA TYR A 349 -0.47 16.50 16.19
C TYR A 349 0.27 17.83 16.37
N GLN A 350 -0.21 18.89 15.72
CA GLN A 350 0.39 20.23 15.73
C GLN A 350 -0.41 21.24 16.54
N LEU A 351 -1.51 20.81 17.16
CA LEU A 351 -2.24 21.65 18.10
C LEU A 351 -1.32 22.12 19.23
N PRO A 352 -1.50 23.33 19.76
CA PRO A 352 -0.67 23.81 20.86
C PRO A 352 -0.88 22.92 22.10
N ALA A 353 0.19 22.68 22.84
CA ALA A 353 0.09 21.99 24.12
C ALA A 353 -0.91 22.71 25.05
N PRO A 354 -1.77 21.98 25.79
CA PRO A 354 -1.80 20.51 25.93
C PRO A 354 -2.69 19.78 24.90
N HIS A 355 -3.22 20.48 23.89
CA HIS A 355 -4.25 19.93 22.99
C HIS A 355 -3.72 18.92 21.97
N CYS A 356 -2.40 18.84 21.73
CA CYS A 356 -1.79 17.78 20.91
C CYS A 356 -1.67 16.43 21.64
N ASP A 357 -1.46 16.45 22.96
CA ASP A 357 -1.21 15.27 23.80
C ASP A 357 -2.16 14.10 23.57
N PRO A 358 -3.51 14.27 23.57
CA PRO A 358 -4.42 13.15 23.37
C PRO A 358 -4.25 12.48 22.00
N PHE A 359 -3.84 13.22 20.97
CA PHE A 359 -3.64 12.68 19.63
C PHE A 359 -2.25 12.04 19.48
N HIS A 360 -1.22 12.60 20.13
CA HIS A 360 0.08 11.92 20.22
C HIS A 360 -0.05 10.55 20.89
N ARG A 361 -0.87 10.41 21.94
CA ARG A 361 -1.16 9.11 22.59
C ARG A 361 -1.78 8.06 21.64
N MET A 362 -2.44 8.47 20.56
CA MET A 362 -2.96 7.54 19.53
C MET A 362 -1.84 6.97 18.65
N ILE A 363 -0.75 7.73 18.46
CA ILE A 363 0.40 7.28 17.68
C ILE A 363 1.05 6.10 18.41
N ALA A 364 1.19 4.99 17.71
CA ALA A 364 1.86 3.80 18.23
C ALA A 364 1.21 3.28 19.55
N HIS A 365 -0.11 3.38 19.68
CA HIS A 365 -0.81 2.83 20.85
C HIS A 365 -0.69 1.29 20.88
N PRO A 366 -0.33 0.64 22.01
CA PRO A 366 -0.09 -0.80 22.10
C PRO A 366 -1.20 -1.68 21.50
N ALA A 367 -2.45 -1.44 21.90
CA ALA A 367 -3.61 -2.18 21.40
C ALA A 367 -3.83 -2.02 19.87
N VAL A 368 -3.37 -0.91 19.28
CA VAL A 368 -3.50 -0.65 17.84
C VAL A 368 -2.34 -1.28 17.09
N ALA A 369 -1.11 -1.06 17.55
CA ALA A 369 0.12 -1.54 16.91
C ALA A 369 0.13 -3.06 16.75
N GLN A 370 -0.30 -3.79 17.78
CA GLN A 370 -0.38 -5.25 17.71
C GLN A 370 -1.24 -5.74 16.54
N ARG A 371 -2.38 -5.07 16.29
CA ARG A 371 -3.31 -5.44 15.22
C ARG A 371 -2.78 -5.05 13.85
N LEU A 372 -2.19 -3.86 13.75
CA LEU A 372 -1.57 -3.42 12.50
C LEU A 372 -0.40 -4.31 12.07
N ASN A 373 0.34 -4.91 13.01
CA ASN A 373 1.43 -5.85 12.68
C ASN A 373 0.96 -7.07 11.88
N TRP A 374 -0.21 -7.64 12.19
CA TRP A 374 -0.75 -8.77 11.41
C TRP A 374 -1.67 -8.35 10.27
N MET A 375 -2.27 -7.15 10.30
CA MET A 375 -3.08 -6.62 9.19
C MET A 375 -2.25 -6.04 8.02
N LEU A 376 -1.17 -5.29 8.32
CA LEU A 376 -0.34 -4.54 7.37
C LEU A 376 1.08 -5.09 7.22
N GLY A 377 1.50 -5.97 8.13
CA GLY A 377 2.88 -6.42 8.29
C GLY A 377 3.70 -5.51 9.21
N TYR A 378 4.94 -5.93 9.49
CA TYR A 378 5.85 -5.14 10.32
C TYR A 378 6.31 -3.86 9.64
N GLY A 379 6.58 -2.85 10.45
CA GLY A 379 6.93 -1.51 9.96
C GLY A 379 5.73 -0.74 9.41
N PHE A 380 4.50 -1.17 9.71
CA PHE A 380 3.32 -0.36 9.43
C PHE A 380 3.55 1.10 9.86
N ARG A 381 2.89 2.01 9.17
CA ARG A 381 3.15 3.43 9.31
C ARG A 381 1.93 4.26 9.01
N GLU A 382 1.96 5.52 9.41
CA GLU A 382 1.01 6.49 8.88
C GLU A 382 1.32 6.79 7.41
N SER A 383 0.34 6.58 6.53
CA SER A 383 0.44 6.92 5.10
C SER A 383 -0.01 8.35 4.80
N GLY A 384 -0.73 8.98 5.72
CA GLY A 384 -1.11 10.38 5.69
C GLY A 384 -1.17 10.94 7.10
N GLU A 385 -1.38 12.25 7.24
CA GLU A 385 -1.69 12.84 8.54
C GLU A 385 -3.00 12.19 9.13
N PRO A 386 -3.37 12.41 10.40
CA PRO A 386 -4.72 12.08 10.88
C PRO A 386 -5.74 13.21 10.64
N MET A 387 -7.03 12.89 10.66
CA MET A 387 -8.11 13.89 10.67
C MET A 387 -9.22 13.55 11.67
N CYS A 388 -9.92 14.55 12.19
CA CYS A 388 -11.11 14.38 13.01
C CYS A 388 -12.36 14.78 12.23
N CYS A 389 -13.34 13.90 12.12
CA CYS A 389 -14.71 14.23 11.69
C CYS A 389 -15.41 14.98 12.82
N VAL A 390 -16.07 16.11 12.53
CA VAL A 390 -16.75 16.96 13.54
C VAL A 390 -18.22 17.26 13.19
N TYR A 391 -19.04 16.23 13.03
CA TYR A 391 -20.33 16.37 12.34
C TYR A 391 -21.44 16.88 13.26
N PRO A 392 -22.02 18.07 13.02
CA PRO A 392 -23.29 18.46 13.63
C PRO A 392 -24.46 17.67 13.04
N LYS A 393 -25.62 17.75 13.71
CA LYS A 393 -26.88 17.22 13.17
C LYS A 393 -27.18 17.83 11.80
N GLY A 394 -27.53 16.97 10.83
CA GLY A 394 -27.81 17.37 9.45
C GLY A 394 -26.62 17.22 8.51
N THR A 395 -25.44 16.83 9.00
CA THR A 395 -24.30 16.50 8.13
C THR A 395 -24.61 15.33 7.20
N THR A 396 -24.23 15.49 5.93
CA THR A 396 -24.35 14.50 4.87
C THR A 396 -23.56 13.22 5.14
N GLY A 397 -24.08 12.10 4.67
CA GLY A 397 -23.36 10.83 4.61
C GLY A 397 -22.38 10.77 3.45
N GLY A 398 -21.52 9.74 3.44
CA GLY A 398 -20.64 9.37 2.33
C GLY A 398 -21.07 8.08 1.65
N SER A 399 -21.16 8.10 0.32
CA SER A 399 -21.48 6.92 -0.51
C SER A 399 -20.52 5.76 -0.26
N LEU A 400 -20.91 4.55 -0.63
CA LEU A 400 -20.00 3.41 -0.52
C LEU A 400 -18.79 3.59 -1.45
N HIS A 401 -17.60 3.40 -0.89
CA HIS A 401 -16.31 3.49 -1.58
C HIS A 401 -15.28 2.60 -0.88
N GLY A 402 -14.03 2.62 -1.36
CA GLY A 402 -12.91 1.94 -0.70
C GLY A 402 -12.80 0.43 -0.97
N GLN A 403 -13.76 -0.16 -1.69
CA GLN A 403 -13.60 -1.52 -2.19
C GLN A 403 -12.41 -1.58 -3.14
N ASN A 404 -11.42 -2.43 -2.83
CA ASN A 404 -10.21 -2.58 -3.62
C ASN A 404 -10.02 -4.05 -4.03
N PRO A 405 -10.56 -4.47 -5.19
CA PRO A 405 -10.38 -5.83 -5.70
C PRO A 405 -8.90 -6.20 -5.83
N GLY A 406 -8.49 -7.33 -5.24
CA GLY A 406 -7.08 -7.74 -5.17
C GLY A 406 -6.23 -7.00 -4.11
N GLY A 407 -6.80 -6.01 -3.41
CA GLY A 407 -6.15 -5.29 -2.32
C GLY A 407 -6.12 -6.06 -0.99
N TYR A 408 -6.98 -7.06 -0.84
CA TYR A 408 -6.90 -8.09 0.20
C TYR A 408 -6.30 -9.35 -0.40
N SER A 409 -5.18 -9.80 0.15
CA SER A 409 -4.44 -10.94 -0.38
C SER A 409 -4.05 -11.90 0.72
N PHE A 410 -4.00 -13.18 0.35
CA PHE A 410 -3.44 -14.22 1.20
C PHE A 410 -2.00 -14.44 0.78
N VAL A 411 -1.07 -13.78 1.47
CA VAL A 411 0.36 -13.88 1.21
C VAL A 411 0.98 -14.59 2.39
N ASN A 412 1.70 -15.67 2.13
CA ASN A 412 2.44 -16.41 3.14
C ASN A 412 1.60 -16.91 4.33
N GLY A 413 0.39 -17.42 4.08
CA GLY A 413 -0.48 -17.89 5.16
C GLY A 413 -1.20 -16.77 5.92
N ARG A 414 -1.05 -15.51 5.50
CA ARG A 414 -1.56 -14.33 6.21
C ARG A 414 -2.49 -13.52 5.33
N GLN A 415 -3.54 -13.04 5.97
CA GLN A 415 -4.50 -12.13 5.40
C GLN A 415 -3.97 -10.71 5.54
N GLN A 416 -3.66 -10.07 4.42
CA GLN A 416 -2.99 -8.79 4.45
C GLN A 416 -3.65 -7.80 3.50
N VAL A 417 -3.63 -6.55 3.93
CA VAL A 417 -4.05 -5.40 3.16
C VAL A 417 -2.91 -4.39 3.09
N GLU A 418 -3.01 -3.46 2.16
CA GLU A 418 -2.01 -2.40 2.02
C GLU A 418 -2.32 -1.15 2.84
N GLN A 419 -3.60 -0.98 3.21
CA GLN A 419 -4.08 0.15 3.99
C GLN A 419 -5.18 -0.28 4.97
N VAL A 420 -5.14 0.31 6.16
CA VAL A 420 -6.16 0.19 7.21
C VAL A 420 -6.40 1.57 7.79
N ASN A 421 -7.66 2.00 7.81
CA ASN A 421 -8.08 3.16 8.58
C ASN A 421 -8.34 2.73 10.02
N VAL A 422 -7.81 3.50 10.98
CA VAL A 422 -8.03 3.32 12.41
C VAL A 422 -8.86 4.51 12.90
N ALA A 423 -10.15 4.26 13.11
CA ALA A 423 -11.12 5.26 13.55
C ALA A 423 -11.36 5.16 15.06
N TRP A 424 -10.98 6.19 15.79
CA TRP A 424 -11.19 6.37 17.22
C TRP A 424 -12.52 7.09 17.43
N ALA A 425 -13.50 6.42 18.05
CA ALA A 425 -14.81 7.00 18.33
C ALA A 425 -14.73 7.85 19.62
N LEU A 426 -14.89 9.17 19.52
CA LEU A 426 -14.92 10.05 20.69
C LEU A 426 -16.34 10.27 21.24
N HIS A 427 -17.35 9.87 20.47
CA HIS A 427 -18.75 9.86 20.84
C HIS A 427 -19.41 8.54 20.42
N ASP A 428 -20.55 8.23 21.03
CA ASP A 428 -21.37 7.09 20.66
C ASP A 428 -21.90 7.22 19.22
N GLU A 429 -21.82 6.11 18.47
CA GLU A 429 -22.50 5.92 17.20
C GLU A 429 -23.50 4.76 17.34
N VAL A 430 -24.80 5.04 17.30
CA VAL A 430 -25.85 4.03 17.49
C VAL A 430 -25.87 3.05 16.31
N GLU A 431 -26.08 1.77 16.59
CA GLU A 431 -26.21 0.74 15.54
C GLU A 431 -27.44 0.94 14.64
N GLY A 432 -27.38 0.44 13.41
CA GLY A 432 -28.50 0.54 12.47
C GLY A 432 -28.81 1.97 12.03
N PHE A 433 -29.99 2.19 11.43
CA PHE A 433 -30.28 3.40 10.63
C PHE A 433 -31.42 4.28 11.20
N GLY A 434 -31.61 4.26 12.52
CA GLY A 434 -32.69 4.99 13.21
C GLY A 434 -32.55 6.51 13.21
N GLU A 435 -33.42 7.18 13.97
CA GLU A 435 -33.49 8.65 14.05
C GLU A 435 -32.30 9.28 14.81
N ASN A 436 -31.70 8.56 15.76
CA ASN A 436 -30.48 8.97 16.48
C ASN A 436 -29.26 8.19 15.98
N SER A 437 -29.11 8.09 14.66
CA SER A 437 -28.00 7.37 14.01
C SER A 437 -27.18 8.30 13.11
N GLY A 438 -26.10 7.77 12.56
CA GLY A 438 -25.10 8.50 11.79
C GLY A 438 -23.73 7.85 11.95
N GLY A 439 -22.79 8.19 11.06
CA GLY A 439 -21.42 7.69 11.15
C GLY A 439 -21.17 6.42 10.34
N PHE A 440 -20.19 5.62 10.74
CA PHE A 440 -19.59 4.58 9.90
C PHE A 440 -20.60 3.50 9.45
N LEU A 441 -20.41 2.98 8.25
CA LEU A 441 -21.07 1.78 7.72
C LEU A 441 -20.13 1.05 6.77
N CYS A 442 -20.42 -0.22 6.52
CA CYS A 442 -19.70 -1.03 5.55
C CYS A 442 -20.60 -2.06 4.88
N VAL A 443 -20.07 -2.73 3.86
CA VAL A 443 -20.62 -3.99 3.32
C VAL A 443 -19.70 -5.11 3.78
N PRO A 444 -20.02 -5.84 4.87
CA PRO A 444 -19.13 -6.86 5.40
C PRO A 444 -18.80 -7.93 4.35
N GLY A 445 -17.53 -8.30 4.23
CA GLY A 445 -17.05 -9.29 3.25
C GLY A 445 -16.72 -8.72 1.86
N SER A 446 -17.05 -7.46 1.58
CA SER A 446 -16.80 -6.85 0.26
C SER A 446 -15.32 -6.66 -0.09
N HIS A 447 -14.41 -6.74 0.89
CA HIS A 447 -12.95 -6.77 0.65
C HIS A 447 -12.50 -8.00 -0.14
N LYS A 448 -13.33 -9.04 -0.22
CA LYS A 448 -13.12 -10.27 -1.01
C LYS A 448 -14.07 -10.37 -2.20
N ALA A 449 -14.83 -9.32 -2.53
CA ALA A 449 -15.79 -9.36 -3.61
C ALA A 449 -15.11 -9.37 -4.98
N MET A 450 -15.61 -10.20 -5.89
CA MET A 450 -15.15 -10.32 -7.29
C MET A 450 -15.84 -9.30 -8.23
N TYR A 451 -16.85 -8.59 -7.73
CA TYR A 451 -17.67 -7.65 -8.48
C TYR A 451 -17.64 -6.29 -7.80
N THR A 452 -17.71 -5.23 -8.60
CA THR A 452 -17.80 -3.84 -8.11
C THR A 452 -19.13 -3.56 -7.42
N ILE A 453 -19.20 -2.44 -6.68
CA ILE A 453 -20.43 -1.96 -6.06
C ILE A 453 -21.46 -1.69 -7.17
N PRO A 454 -22.62 -2.37 -7.19
CA PRO A 454 -23.51 -2.37 -8.37
C PRO A 454 -24.41 -1.14 -8.47
N ARG A 455 -24.54 -0.34 -7.40
CA ARG A 455 -25.43 0.83 -7.34
C ARG A 455 -24.63 2.13 -7.48
N PRO A 456 -25.21 3.19 -8.08
CA PRO A 456 -24.55 4.48 -8.17
C PRO A 456 -24.37 5.11 -6.79
N LEU A 457 -23.45 6.07 -6.69
CA LEU A 457 -23.04 6.70 -5.44
C LEU A 457 -24.23 7.08 -4.54
N HIS A 458 -25.20 7.83 -5.07
CA HIS A 458 -26.36 8.39 -4.35
C HIS A 458 -27.34 7.35 -3.76
N THR A 459 -27.29 6.07 -4.16
CA THR A 459 -28.14 4.98 -3.63
C THR A 459 -27.36 3.73 -3.21
N SER A 460 -26.03 3.74 -3.32
CA SER A 460 -25.15 2.63 -2.96
C SER A 460 -25.32 2.16 -1.52
N ILE A 461 -25.54 3.12 -0.62
CA ILE A 461 -25.76 2.94 0.83
C ILE A 461 -27.05 2.16 1.18
N ASP A 462 -27.96 1.98 0.22
CA ASP A 462 -29.23 1.26 0.40
C ASP A 462 -29.15 -0.21 -0.02
N LEU A 463 -27.95 -0.72 -0.34
CA LEU A 463 -27.77 -2.15 -0.58
C LEU A 463 -28.20 -2.94 0.68
N PRO A 464 -28.97 -4.03 0.55
CA PRO A 464 -29.41 -4.83 1.70
C PRO A 464 -28.27 -5.37 2.57
N GLN A 465 -27.07 -5.51 2.01
CA GLN A 465 -25.87 -5.99 2.68
C GLN A 465 -25.15 -4.90 3.49
N VAL A 466 -25.56 -3.63 3.35
CA VAL A 466 -24.98 -2.53 4.12
C VAL A 466 -25.31 -2.72 5.60
N TYR A 467 -24.26 -2.70 6.41
CA TYR A 467 -24.31 -2.92 7.84
C TYR A 467 -23.65 -1.75 8.56
N LYS A 468 -24.29 -1.30 9.64
CA LYS A 468 -23.77 -0.25 10.52
C LYS A 468 -23.56 -0.81 11.93
N PRO A 469 -22.29 -1.06 12.35
CA PRO A 469 -22.01 -1.44 13.73
C PRO A 469 -22.29 -0.26 14.67
N GLY A 470 -22.65 -0.58 15.92
CA GLY A 470 -22.63 0.39 17.00
C GLY A 470 -21.22 0.60 17.55
N LEU A 471 -20.84 1.85 17.82
CA LEU A 471 -19.60 2.25 18.49
C LEU A 471 -19.93 3.01 19.77
N LYS A 472 -19.16 2.76 20.82
CA LYS A 472 -19.17 3.54 22.05
C LYS A 472 -17.99 4.49 22.08
N ALA A 473 -18.16 5.62 22.77
CA ALA A 473 -17.05 6.52 23.00
C ALA A 473 -15.88 5.77 23.68
N GLY A 474 -14.69 5.91 23.11
CA GLY A 474 -13.48 5.18 23.49
C GLY A 474 -13.22 3.88 22.72
N ASP A 475 -14.13 3.46 21.82
CA ASP A 475 -13.88 2.34 20.92
C ASP A 475 -12.96 2.71 19.76
N VAL A 476 -12.27 1.71 19.21
CA VAL A 476 -11.45 1.81 18.00
C VAL A 476 -11.96 0.86 16.93
N LEU A 477 -12.25 1.41 15.76
CA LEU A 477 -12.70 0.68 14.57
C LEU A 477 -11.56 0.61 13.55
N PHE A 478 -11.24 -0.60 13.10
CA PHE A 478 -10.35 -0.90 11.99
C PHE A 478 -11.16 -1.24 10.75
N PHE A 479 -10.83 -0.67 9.59
CA PHE A 479 -11.39 -1.08 8.32
C PHE A 479 -10.39 -0.85 7.18
N GLY A 480 -10.29 -1.82 6.28
CA GLY A 480 -9.36 -1.80 5.13
C GLY A 480 -10.11 -1.79 3.80
N ALA A 481 -9.70 -2.66 2.87
CA ALA A 481 -10.26 -2.87 1.53
C ALA A 481 -11.77 -3.22 1.44
N VAL A 482 -12.50 -3.15 2.56
CA VAL A 482 -13.95 -3.32 2.64
C VAL A 482 -14.64 -2.07 2.08
N ALA A 483 -15.69 -2.26 1.30
CA ALA A 483 -16.58 -1.17 0.91
C ALA A 483 -17.18 -0.53 2.16
N HIS A 484 -16.99 0.77 2.31
CA HIS A 484 -17.41 1.54 3.47
C HIS A 484 -17.95 2.90 3.07
N GLY A 485 -18.64 3.54 3.99
CA GLY A 485 -19.22 4.86 3.79
C GLY A 485 -19.59 5.48 5.13
N THR A 486 -20.47 6.46 5.10
CA THR A 486 -20.98 7.08 6.32
C THR A 486 -22.44 7.42 6.12
N THR A 487 -23.32 7.10 7.07
CA THR A 487 -24.70 7.60 7.05
C THR A 487 -24.73 9.05 7.50
N ALA A 488 -25.66 9.83 6.94
CA ALA A 488 -25.98 11.18 7.38
C ALA A 488 -26.18 11.22 8.90
N TRP A 489 -25.66 12.27 9.53
CA TRP A 489 -25.65 12.42 10.96
C TRP A 489 -26.97 13.02 11.44
N ARG A 490 -27.71 12.25 12.26
CA ARG A 490 -29.06 12.63 12.73
C ARG A 490 -29.15 12.82 14.24
N ALA A 491 -28.14 12.36 14.98
CA ALA A 491 -28.08 12.52 16.42
C ALA A 491 -27.96 13.99 16.84
N ASP A 492 -28.46 14.31 18.03
CA ASP A 492 -28.47 15.67 18.59
C ASP A 492 -27.13 16.11 19.21
N TRP A 493 -26.14 15.21 19.27
CA TRP A 493 -24.76 15.51 19.68
C TRP A 493 -23.83 15.56 18.47
N TYR A 494 -22.65 16.15 18.61
CA TYR A 494 -21.64 16.13 17.55
C TYR A 494 -21.06 14.72 17.36
N ARG A 495 -20.78 14.34 16.11
CA ARG A 495 -19.88 13.21 15.85
C ARG A 495 -18.44 13.68 15.94
N HIS A 496 -17.69 13.13 16.88
CA HIS A 496 -16.23 13.24 16.90
C HIS A 496 -15.61 11.87 16.62
N THR A 497 -14.84 11.78 15.53
CA THR A 497 -14.12 10.55 15.16
C THR A 497 -12.77 10.90 14.55
N VAL A 498 -11.67 10.53 15.23
CA VAL A 498 -10.32 10.68 14.68
C VAL A 498 -10.00 9.47 13.83
N ILE A 499 -9.50 9.69 12.61
CA ILE A 499 -9.09 8.63 11.69
C ILE A 499 -7.61 8.78 11.40
N GLN A 500 -6.84 7.74 11.74
CA GLN A 500 -5.47 7.56 11.28
C GLN A 500 -5.47 6.69 10.02
N PHE A 501 -4.74 7.11 8.99
CA PHE A 501 -4.58 6.35 7.76
C PHE A 501 -3.29 5.55 7.83
N MET A 502 -3.41 4.25 8.07
CA MET A 502 -2.26 3.36 8.25
C MET A 502 -1.99 2.59 6.97
N GLY A 503 -0.72 2.51 6.58
CA GLY A 503 -0.26 1.81 5.39
C GLY A 503 0.82 0.79 5.71
N SER A 504 0.92 -0.22 4.86
CA SER A 504 2.05 -1.14 4.83
C SER A 504 3.33 -0.42 4.38
N THR A 505 4.51 -0.90 4.80
CA THR A 505 5.82 -0.44 4.32
C THR A 505 5.97 -0.52 2.80
N ASN A 506 5.17 -1.38 2.17
CA ASN A 506 5.22 -1.65 0.74
C ASN A 506 4.70 -0.50 -0.12
N VAL A 507 3.74 0.27 0.40
CA VAL A 507 3.06 1.31 -0.35
C VAL A 507 3.90 2.57 -0.34
N LYS A 508 4.14 3.17 -1.50
CA LYS A 508 4.89 4.42 -1.65
C LYS A 508 4.27 5.53 -0.81
N VAL A 509 5.11 6.19 -0.03
CA VAL A 509 4.80 7.48 0.60
C VAL A 509 6.12 8.23 0.69
N GLN A 510 6.10 9.46 0.21
CA GLN A 510 7.25 10.35 0.23
C GLN A 510 7.27 11.17 1.51
N PRO A 511 8.44 11.45 2.07
CA PRO A 511 8.55 12.31 3.22
C PRO A 511 8.19 13.75 2.87
N ALA A 512 7.66 14.48 3.85
CA ALA A 512 7.31 15.89 3.69
C ALA A 512 6.46 16.16 2.44
N ASN A 513 5.57 15.23 2.09
CA ASN A 513 4.49 15.52 1.16
C ASN A 513 3.77 16.76 1.71
N LYS A 514 4.07 17.94 1.16
CA LYS A 514 3.40 19.21 1.48
C LYS A 514 1.89 19.15 1.21
N ILE A 515 1.45 18.03 0.63
CA ILE A 515 0.10 17.65 0.29
C ILE A 515 -0.46 16.83 1.45
N VAL A 516 -1.36 17.41 2.23
CA VAL A 516 -2.22 16.63 3.12
C VAL A 516 -3.08 15.74 2.22
N GLY A 517 -2.87 14.42 2.27
CA GLY A 517 -3.39 13.48 1.27
C GLY A 517 -4.91 13.50 1.05
N TRP A 518 -5.68 14.06 1.99
CA TRP A 518 -7.13 14.27 1.86
C TRP A 518 -7.55 15.73 1.63
N ARG A 519 -6.67 16.73 1.81
CA ARG A 519 -6.96 18.14 1.49
C ARG A 519 -6.79 18.34 -0.01
N TRP A 520 -7.73 17.81 -0.79
CA TRP A 520 -7.82 18.13 -2.20
C TRP A 520 -9.07 18.96 -2.48
N SER A 521 -8.83 20.12 -3.07
CA SER A 521 -9.80 21.17 -3.39
C SER A 521 -10.83 20.70 -4.39
N THR A 522 -12.08 21.13 -4.20
CA THR A 522 -13.20 20.88 -5.10
C THR A 522 -13.24 21.79 -6.34
N ALA A 523 -12.11 22.38 -6.75
CA ALA A 523 -12.00 23.35 -7.84
C ALA A 523 -11.28 22.78 -9.09
N PRO A 524 -11.83 22.90 -10.31
CA PRO A 524 -11.34 22.20 -11.51
C PRO A 524 -10.02 22.70 -12.15
N GLU A 525 -9.46 23.85 -11.76
CA GLU A 525 -8.37 24.53 -12.50
C GLU A 525 -7.00 24.58 -11.78
N ASN A 526 -6.71 23.66 -10.87
CA ASN A 526 -5.59 23.78 -9.92
C ASN A 526 -4.23 23.16 -10.38
N PRO A 527 -3.16 23.92 -10.71
CA PRO A 527 -1.94 23.39 -11.35
C PRO A 527 -0.85 22.76 -10.43
N LYS A 528 -1.25 21.96 -9.42
CA LYS A 528 -0.57 21.66 -8.12
C LYS A 528 -1.05 22.69 -7.10
N ASN A 529 -1.74 22.32 -6.02
CA ASN A 529 -2.10 23.31 -5.00
C ASN A 529 -0.84 23.69 -4.18
N ILE A 530 -0.23 24.80 -4.58
CA ILE A 530 1.19 25.17 -4.46
C ILE A 530 1.63 25.40 -3.00
N LEU A 531 2.68 24.69 -2.54
CA LEU A 531 3.64 25.25 -1.60
C LEU A 531 5.01 25.29 -2.28
N GLU A 532 5.27 26.48 -2.82
CA GLU A 532 6.45 27.12 -3.42
C GLU A 532 7.75 26.30 -3.64
N GLN A 533 8.29 26.55 -4.85
CA GLN A 533 9.67 26.46 -5.37
C GLN A 533 10.57 25.30 -4.92
#